data_AF-A0A9X0R6C4-F1
#
_entry.id   AF-A0A9X0R6C4-F1
#
_cell.length_a   1.000
_cell.length_b   1.000
_cell.length_c   1.000
_cell.angle_alpha   90.00
_cell.angle_beta   90.00
_cell.angle_gamma   90.00
#
_symmetry.space_group_name_H-M   'P 1'
#
loop_
_entity.id
_entity.type
_entity.pdbx_description
1 polymer ?
#
loop_
_entity_poly.entity_id
_entity_poly.type
_entity_poly.pdbx_seq_one_letter_code
_entity_poly.pdbx_strand_id
1 'polypeptide(L)' 'MWTPADRALVGEFGSGQALTDDQFRLLEPLIPPAKPGGRPRSTDMRSLLDGLFYLVRTGCQWRH' A
#
# COMPACT_ATOMS: atom_id res chain seq x y z
N MET A 1 15.28 1.25 15.18
CA MET A 1 14.41 0.10 14.83
C MET A 1 13.03 0.65 14.59
N TRP A 2 12.39 0.33 13.46
CA TRP A 2 11.09 0.90 13.12
C TRP A 2 10.00 0.25 13.98
N THR A 3 9.32 1.04 14.80
CA THR A 3 8.30 0.53 15.73
C THR A 3 6.96 0.32 15.02
N PRO A 4 6.03 -0.48 15.58
CA PRO A 4 4.67 -0.59 15.03
C PRO A 4 3.94 0.74 14.91
N ALA A 5 4.17 1.67 15.85
CA ALA A 5 3.60 3.01 15.83
C ALA A 5 4.14 3.85 14.66
N ASP A 6 5.44 3.76 14.39
CA ASP A 6 6.03 4.45 13.24
C ASP A 6 5.46 3.91 11.92
N ARG A 7 5.26 2.58 11.79
CA ARG A 7 4.65 1.98 10.59
C ARG A 7 3.23 2.49 10.34
N ALA A 8 2.47 2.77 11.39
CA ALA A 8 1.13 3.35 11.25
C ALA A 8 1.17 4.78 10.69
N LEU A 9 2.23 5.55 10.98
CA LEU A 9 2.40 6.93 10.50
C LEU A 9 2.98 7.00 9.09
N VAL A 10 4.04 6.25 8.82
CA VAL A 10 4.84 6.39 7.58
C VAL A 10 4.57 5.29 6.54
N GLY A 11 3.72 4.31 6.87
CA GLY A 11 3.36 3.15 6.04
C GLY A 11 4.44 2.07 6.01
N GLU A 12 4.09 0.82 5.65
CA GLU A 12 5.02 -0.33 5.57
C GLU A 12 6.26 -0.08 4.69
N PHE A 13 6.18 0.87 3.75
CA PHE A 13 7.25 1.20 2.80
C PHE A 13 8.04 2.48 3.14
N GLY A 14 7.65 3.23 4.18
CA GLY A 14 8.41 4.38 4.67
C GLY A 14 8.32 5.61 3.76
N SER A 15 7.23 5.72 2.99
CA SER A 15 6.94 6.84 2.09
C SER A 15 6.46 8.11 2.82
N GLY A 16 6.19 7.99 4.12
CA GLY A 16 5.70 9.07 4.95
C GLY A 16 4.19 9.27 4.94
N GLN A 17 3.44 8.47 4.18
CA GLN A 17 1.97 8.50 4.16
C GLN A 17 1.40 7.12 3.76
N ALA A 18 1.05 6.31 4.75
CA ALA A 18 0.14 5.19 4.51
C ALA A 18 -1.25 5.72 4.13
N LEU A 19 -1.99 4.99 3.29
CA LEU A 19 -3.39 5.27 3.03
C LEU A 19 -4.17 5.27 4.35
N THR A 20 -4.92 6.35 4.61
CA THR A 20 -5.90 6.35 5.70
C THR A 20 -7.08 5.44 5.33
N ASP A 21 -7.84 5.01 6.33
CA ASP A 21 -9.04 4.18 6.09
C ASP A 21 -10.04 4.89 5.16
N ASP A 22 -10.23 6.20 5.32
CA ASP A 22 -11.14 6.99 4.50
C ASP A 22 -10.67 7.08 3.04
N GLN A 23 -9.37 7.29 2.83
CA GLN A 23 -8.80 7.27 1.48
C GLN A 23 -8.92 5.88 0.84
N PHE A 24 -8.66 4.83 1.60
CA PHE A 24 -8.79 3.46 1.11
C PHE A 24 -10.23 3.14 0.70
N ARG A 25 -11.23 3.55 1.49
CA ARG A 25 -12.66 3.36 1.15
C ARG A 25 -13.08 3.98 -0.17
N LEU A 26 -12.44 5.08 -0.59
CA LEU A 26 -12.70 5.70 -1.89
C LEU A 26 -12.13 4.88 -3.05
N LEU A 27 -11.01 4.19 -2.82
CA LEU A 27 -10.29 3.43 -3.85
C LEU A 27 -10.78 1.98 -3.95
N GLU A 28 -11.10 1.34 -2.83
CA GLU A 28 -11.55 -0.05 -2.74
C GLU A 28 -12.59 -0.46 -3.80
N PRO A 29 -13.69 0.30 -4.03
CA PRO A 29 -14.70 -0.10 -5.02
C PRO A 29 -14.21 -0.05 -6.47
N LEU A 30 -13.10 0.64 -6.74
CA LEU A 30 -12.49 0.74 -8.07
C LEU A 30 -11.55 -0.43 -8.37
N ILE A 31 -11.19 -1.21 -7.35
CA ILE A 31 -10.28 -2.34 -7.48
C ILE A 31 -11.06 -3.54 -8.04
N PRO A 32 -10.67 -4.09 -9.20
CA PRO A 32 -11.36 -5.25 -9.73
C PRO A 32 -11.27 -6.46 -8.77
N PRO A 33 -12.35 -7.25 -8.64
CA PRO A 33 -12.31 -8.48 -7.86
C PRO A 33 -11.22 -9.42 -8.39
N ALA A 34 -10.79 -10.36 -7.54
CA ALA A 34 -9.83 -11.36 -7.96
C ALA A 34 -10.40 -12.14 -9.16
N LYS A 35 -9.62 -12.25 -10.24
CA LYS A 35 -10.05 -13.01 -11.41
C LYS A 35 -10.23 -14.49 -11.02
N PRO A 36 -11.30 -15.15 -11.47
CA PRO A 36 -11.45 -16.58 -11.26
C PRO A 36 -10.47 -17.36 -12.14
N GLY A 37 -10.05 -18.54 -11.66
CA GLY A 37 -9.07 -19.38 -12.34
C GLY A 37 -7.62 -18.91 -12.17
N GLY A 38 -6.67 -19.80 -12.46
CA GLY A 38 -5.25 -19.52 -12.27
C GLY A 38 -4.83 -19.44 -10.79
N ARG A 39 -3.75 -18.71 -10.51
CA ARG A 39 -3.25 -18.51 -9.14
C ARG A 39 -4.15 -17.51 -8.39
N PRO A 40 -4.73 -17.89 -7.24
CA PRO A 40 -5.50 -16.95 -6.42
C PRO A 40 -4.68 -15.72 -6.04
N ARG A 41 -5.32 -14.55 -6.08
CA ARG A 41 -4.71 -13.32 -5.54
C ARG A 41 -4.53 -13.49 -4.04
N SER A 42 -3.28 -13.54 -3.59
CA SER A 42 -2.91 -13.55 -2.17
C SER A 42 -2.43 -12.20 -1.66
N THR A 43 -2.28 -11.22 -2.56
CA THR A 43 -1.78 -9.88 -2.23
C THR A 43 -2.87 -9.05 -1.56
N ASP A 44 -2.53 -8.43 -0.44
CA ASP A 44 -3.35 -7.40 0.19
C ASP A 44 -3.36 -6.13 -0.66
N MET A 45 -4.55 -5.68 -1.04
CA MET A 45 -4.69 -4.57 -2.00
C MET A 45 -4.34 -3.22 -1.38
N ARG A 46 -4.53 -3.04 -0.07
CA ARG A 46 -4.12 -1.82 0.62
C ARG A 46 -2.61 -1.68 0.63
N SER A 47 -1.91 -2.74 1.01
CA SER A 47 -0.44 -2.80 0.98
C SER A 47 0.10 -2.60 -0.44
N LEU A 48 -0.57 -3.13 -1.47
CA LEU A 48 -0.20 -2.86 -2.86
C LEU A 48 -0.28 -1.36 -3.19
N LEU A 49 -1.37 -0.69 -2.82
CA LEU A 49 -1.54 0.74 -3.08
C LEU A 49 -0.55 1.60 -2.31
N ASP A 50 -0.26 1.26 -1.05
CA ASP A 50 0.78 1.94 -0.27
C ASP A 50 2.15 1.85 -0.97
N GLY A 51 2.49 0.68 -1.50
CA GLY A 51 3.72 0.47 -2.29
C GLY A 51 3.71 1.23 -3.62
N LEU A 52 2.56 1.29 -4.31
CA LEU A 52 2.39 2.07 -5.54
C LEU A 52 2.58 3.56 -5.27
N PHE A 53 1.98 4.11 -4.22
CA PHE A 53 2.12 5.53 -3.88
C PHE A 53 3.52 5.87 -3.39
N TYR A 54 4.19 4.95 -2.69
CA TYR A 54 5.62 5.08 -2.42
C TYR A 54 6.43 5.24 -3.71
N LEU A 55 6.22 4.34 -4.69
CA LEU A 55 6.88 4.42 -5.99
C LEU A 55 6.60 5.75 -6.70
N VAL A 56 5.33 6.15 -6.81
CA VAL A 56 4.93 7.38 -7.53
C VAL A 56 5.48 8.63 -6.85
N ARG A 57 5.50 8.70 -5.52
CA ARG A 57 5.94 9.88 -4.76
C ARG A 57 7.46 10.01 -4.70
N THR A 58 8.16 8.89 -4.49
CA THR A 58 9.59 8.91 -4.17
C THR A 58 10.47 8.47 -5.33
N GLY A 59 9.90 7.75 -6.31
CA GLY A 59 10.67 7.06 -7.34
C GLY A 59 11.27 5.74 -6.86
N CYS A 60 10.79 5.17 -5.76
CA CYS A 60 11.33 3.95 -5.14
C CYS A 60 12.82 4.09 -4.81
N GLN A 61 13.14 5.13 -4.03
CA GLN A 61 14.52 5.39 -3.66
C GLN A 61 15.04 4.29 -2.74
N TRP A 62 16.21 3.76 -3.07
CA TRP A 62 16.98 2.94 -2.15
C TRP A 62 17.32 3.75 -0.91
N ARG A 63 17.40 3.07 0.24
CA ARG A 63 17.81 3.70 1.50
C ARG A 63 19.17 4.39 1.29
N HIS A 64 19.18 5.71 1.41
CA HIS A 64 20.38 6.51 1.65
C HIS A 64 20.78 6.41 3.12
#